data_AF-A0A067CPF0-F1
#
_entry.id   AF-A0A067CPF0-F1
#
_cell.length_a   1.000
_cell.length_b   1.000
_cell.length_c   1.000
_cell.angle_alpha   90.00
_cell.angle_beta   90.00
_cell.angle_gamma   90.00
#
_symmetry.space_group_name_H-M   'P 1'
#
loop_
_entity.id
_entity.type
_entity.pdbx_description
1 polymer ?
#
loop_
_entity_poly.entity_id
_entity_poly.type
_entity_poly.pdbx_seq_one_letter_code
_entity_poly.pdbx_strand_id
1 'polypeptide(L)'
;MPSLTHTLAVHVDSLVPKSLYINDAQRKRCALCLRRFHPFRRRHHCRLCGEVACHQCTLHVTLVLPGTATSLTRSCCRCADAKGRSLPIGEEAALEHWTSP
;
A
#
# COMPACT_ATOMS: atom_id res chain seq x y z
N MET A 1 -14.01 1.23 -4.08
CA MET A 1 -13.65 2.41 -4.90
C MET A 1 -13.51 3.56 -3.93
N PRO A 2 -12.35 4.24 -3.80
CA PRO A 2 -12.25 5.39 -2.91
C PRO A 2 -13.26 6.47 -3.33
N SER A 3 -13.86 7.14 -2.34
CA SER A 3 -14.77 8.28 -2.56
C SER A 3 -14.03 9.41 -3.29
N LEU A 4 -14.73 10.20 -4.11
CA LEU A 4 -14.18 11.37 -4.81
C LEU A 4 -13.55 12.42 -3.86
N THR A 5 -13.80 12.29 -2.56
CA THR A 5 -13.34 13.21 -1.52
C THR A 5 -12.23 12.65 -0.62
N HIS A 6 -11.91 11.35 -0.70
CA HIS A 6 -10.93 10.73 0.20
C HIS A 6 -9.93 9.84 -0.51
N THR A 7 -8.67 9.91 -0.08
CA THR A 7 -7.61 8.96 -0.45
C THR A 7 -7.31 8.03 0.72
N LEU A 8 -6.86 6.80 0.42
CA LEU A 8 -6.31 5.90 1.43
C LEU A 8 -4.85 6.25 1.66
N ALA A 9 -4.50 6.58 2.90
CA ALA A 9 -3.16 6.97 3.29
C ALA A 9 -2.58 6.06 4.38
N VAL A 10 -1.27 5.87 4.36
CA VAL A 10 -0.50 5.10 5.34
C VAL A 10 0.75 5.88 5.72
N HIS A 11 1.25 5.70 6.94
CA HIS A 11 2.49 6.33 7.37
C HIS A 11 3.72 5.56 6.89
N VAL A 12 4.84 6.27 6.72
CA VAL A 12 6.13 5.68 6.32
C VAL A 12 6.56 4.52 7.23
N ASP A 13 6.23 4.56 8.53
CA ASP A 13 6.58 3.49 9.49
C ASP A 13 5.83 2.17 9.23
N SER A 14 4.78 2.19 8.42
CA SER A 14 4.07 0.99 8.02
C SER A 14 4.77 0.22 6.89
N LEU A 15 5.82 0.79 6.29
CA LEU A 15 6.61 0.13 5.27
C LEU A 15 7.53 -0.92 5.90
N VAL A 16 7.69 -2.05 5.22
CA VAL A 16 8.70 -3.04 5.59
C VAL A 16 9.94 -2.89 4.71
N PRO A 17 11.15 -3.16 5.25
CA PRO A 17 12.37 -3.11 4.46
C PRO A 17 12.32 -4.15 3.33
N LYS A 18 12.95 -3.82 2.19
CA LYS A 18 12.98 -4.70 1.01
C LYS A 18 13.59 -6.07 1.29
N SER A 19 14.45 -6.19 2.30
CA SER A 19 15.02 -7.48 2.74
C SER A 19 13.98 -8.48 3.23
N LEU A 20 12.80 -8.00 3.66
CA LEU A 20 11.69 -8.84 4.09
C LEU A 20 10.70 -9.15 2.95
N TYR A 21 10.97 -8.71 1.72
CA TYR A 21 10.09 -8.98 0.59
C TYR A 21 10.23 -10.44 0.17
N ILE A 22 9.08 -11.09 -0.06
CA ILE A 22 9.07 -12.47 -0.53
C ILE A 22 9.58 -12.49 -1.97
N ASN A 23 10.54 -13.39 -2.22
CA ASN A 23 11.09 -13.57 -3.55
C ASN A 23 10.00 -14.08 -4.52
N ASP A 24 9.92 -13.47 -5.71
CA ASP A 24 8.95 -13.82 -6.75
C ASP A 24 8.96 -15.31 -7.13
N ALA A 25 10.13 -15.96 -7.07
CA ALA A 25 10.29 -17.39 -7.36
C ALA A 25 9.56 -18.28 -6.33
N GLN A 26 9.44 -17.82 -5.08
CA GLN A 26 8.74 -18.54 -4.01
C GLN A 26 7.22 -18.44 -4.12
N ARG A 27 6.69 -17.47 -4.87
CA ARG A 27 5.25 -17.24 -5.03
C ARG A 27 4.79 -17.56 -6.46
N LYS A 28 4.18 -18.74 -6.61
CA LYS A 28 3.51 -19.18 -7.86
C LYS A 28 2.08 -18.64 -8.02
N ARG A 29 1.48 -18.12 -6.94
CA ARG A 29 0.10 -17.64 -6.86
C ARG A 29 0.04 -16.33 -6.09
N CYS A 30 -0.93 -15.48 -6.42
CA CYS A 30 -1.23 -14.27 -5.66
C CYS A 30 -1.57 -14.62 -4.21
N ALA A 31 -0.93 -13.96 -3.24
CA ALA A 31 -1.15 -14.20 -1.82
C ALA A 31 -2.57 -13.84 -1.34
N LEU A 32 -3.35 -13.11 -2.14
CA LEU A 32 -4.70 -12.67 -1.80
C LEU A 32 -5.78 -13.49 -2.50
N CYS A 33 -5.77 -13.54 -3.84
CA CYS A 33 -6.81 -14.26 -4.59
C CYS A 33 -6.42 -15.70 -5.00
N LEU A 34 -5.21 -16.17 -4.64
CA LEU A 34 -4.70 -17.53 -4.90
C LEU A 34 -4.61 -17.96 -6.38
N ARG A 35 -4.93 -17.05 -7.32
CA ARG A 35 -4.80 -17.29 -8.75
C ARG A 35 -3.33 -17.34 -9.16
N ARG A 36 -2.98 -18.27 -10.05
CA ARG A 36 -1.60 -18.44 -10.54
C ARG A 36 -1.13 -17.20 -11.30
N PHE A 37 0.14 -16.87 -11.11
CA PHE A 37 0.82 -15.89 -11.95
C PHE A 37 1.15 -16.51 -13.31
N HIS A 38 1.11 -15.69 -14.35
CA HIS A 38 1.44 -16.01 -15.73
C HIS A 38 1.80 -14.69 -16.45
N PRO A 39 2.31 -14.66 -17.69
CA PRO A 39 2.82 -13.43 -18.32
C PRO A 39 1.88 -12.21 -18.28
N PHE A 40 0.56 -12.43 -18.33
CA PHE A 40 -0.45 -11.35 -18.22
C PHE A 40 -0.89 -11.04 -16.78
N ARG A 41 -0.69 -11.95 -15.82
CA ARG A 41 -0.86 -11.68 -14.39
C ARG A 41 0.51 -11.54 -13.76
N ARG A 42 1.04 -10.32 -13.79
CA ARG A 42 2.35 -9.98 -13.23
C ARG A 42 2.33 -9.98 -11.70
N ARG A 43 3.52 -10.15 -11.12
CA ARG A 43 3.78 -10.12 -9.69
C ARG A 43 4.02 -8.68 -9.24
N HIS A 44 3.48 -8.33 -8.08
CA HIS A 44 3.69 -7.04 -7.45
C HIS A 44 3.81 -7.21 -5.94
N HIS A 45 4.86 -6.64 -5.35
CA HIS A 45 5.02 -6.65 -3.90
C HIS A 45 4.07 -5.70 -3.19
N CYS A 46 3.55 -6.06 -2.03
CA CYS A 46 2.99 -5.09 -1.10
C CYS A 46 4.13 -4.45 -0.31
N ARG A 47 4.25 -3.11 -0.33
CA ARG A 47 5.34 -2.43 0.38
C ARG A 47 5.14 -2.41 1.90
N LEU A 48 3.95 -2.76 2.39
CA LEU A 48 3.59 -2.77 3.82
C LEU A 48 3.72 -4.14 4.50
N CYS A 49 3.82 -5.23 3.72
CA CYS A 49 3.98 -6.57 4.28
C CYS A 49 4.94 -7.49 3.50
N GLY A 50 5.47 -7.05 2.36
CA GLY A 50 6.44 -7.81 1.57
C GLY A 50 5.86 -8.94 0.71
N GLU A 51 4.57 -9.26 0.83
CA GLU A 51 3.93 -10.33 0.05
C GLU A 51 3.77 -10.02 -1.44
N VAL A 52 3.61 -11.08 -2.24
CA VAL A 52 3.45 -10.99 -3.69
C VAL A 52 1.97 -11.13 -4.09
N ALA A 53 1.44 -10.09 -4.72
CA ALA A 53 0.06 -9.98 -5.16
C ALA A 53 -0.06 -9.65 -6.65
N CYS A 54 -1.22 -9.88 -7.24
CA CYS A 54 -1.51 -9.48 -8.62
C CYS A 54 -2.07 -8.06 -8.68
N HIS A 55 -2.09 -7.48 -9.89
CA HIS A 55 -2.56 -6.09 -10.09
C HIS A 55 -3.92 -5.83 -9.44
N GLN A 56 -4.91 -6.71 -9.68
CA GLN A 56 -6.27 -6.61 -9.12
C GLN A 56 -6.34 -6.72 -7.59
N CYS A 57 -5.30 -7.24 -6.94
CA CYS A 57 -5.22 -7.36 -5.48
C CYS A 57 -4.32 -6.29 -4.86
N THR A 58 -3.87 -5.32 -5.66
CA THR A 58 -3.04 -4.20 -5.23
C THR A 58 -3.63 -2.88 -5.67
N LEU A 59 -3.32 -1.84 -4.94
CA LEU A 59 -3.67 -0.46 -5.26
C LEU A 59 -2.52 0.45 -4.85
N HIS A 60 -2.51 1.67 -5.39
CA HIS A 60 -1.67 2.72 -4.84
C HIS A 60 -2.39 3.38 -3.67
N VAL A 61 -1.66 3.61 -2.59
CA VAL A 61 -2.10 4.36 -1.42
C VAL A 61 -1.13 5.53 -1.24
N THR A 62 -1.62 6.61 -0.65
CA THR A 62 -0.79 7.74 -0.26
C THR A 62 0.13 7.32 0.89
N LEU A 63 1.42 7.56 0.75
CA LEU A 63 2.41 7.42 1.79
C LEU A 63 2.63 8.81 2.40
N VAL A 64 2.37 8.93 3.69
CA VAL A 64 2.66 10.14 4.45
C VAL A 64 4.09 10.05 4.99
N LEU A 65 4.90 11.02 4.63
CA LEU A 65 6.28 11.19 5.09
C LEU A 65 6.32 12.22 6.22
N PRO A 66 7.38 12.21 7.04
CA PRO A 66 7.61 13.28 8.01
C PRO A 66 7.69 14.64 7.32
N GLY A 67 7.11 15.67 7.92
CA GLY A 67 7.19 17.05 7.42
C GLY A 67 6.32 17.32 6.19
N THR A 68 5.08 16.84 6.21
CA THR A 68 3.99 17.07 5.22
C THR A 68 4.19 16.53 3.80
N ALA A 69 5.36 15.99 3.46
CA ALA A 69 5.55 15.36 2.16
C ALA A 69 4.67 14.10 2.00
N THR A 70 4.13 13.91 0.79
CA THR A 70 3.41 12.68 0.43
C THR A 70 3.99 12.03 -0.81
N SER A 71 3.87 10.72 -0.90
CA SER A 71 4.26 9.93 -2.07
C SER A 71 3.19 8.87 -2.35
N LEU A 72 3.30 8.14 -3.46
CA LEU A 72 2.44 6.99 -3.73
C LEU A 72 3.22 5.70 -3.54
N THR A 73 2.64 4.75 -2.81
CA THR A 73 3.22 3.42 -2.64
C THR A 73 2.20 2.34 -2.97
N ARG A 74 2.68 1.17 -3.37
CA ARG A 74 1.81 0.04 -3.70
C ARG A 74 1.50 -0.80 -2.46
N SER A 75 0.23 -0.93 -2.14
CA SER A 75 -0.28 -1.80 -1.08
C SER A 75 -1.11 -2.94 -1.67
N CYS A 76 -1.22 -4.07 -0.96
CA CYS A 76 -2.27 -5.05 -1.24
C CYS A 76 -3.57 -4.58 -0.57
N CYS A 77 -4.74 -5.03 -1.05
CA CYS A 77 -6.00 -4.58 -0.47
C CYS A 77 -6.10 -4.87 1.04
N ARG A 78 -5.64 -6.04 1.51
CA ARG A 78 -5.58 -6.36 2.94
C ARG A 78 -4.81 -5.33 3.78
N CYS A 79 -3.65 -4.87 3.30
CA CYS A 79 -2.87 -3.88 4.06
C CYS A 79 -3.43 -2.47 3.91
N ALA A 80 -4.01 -2.14 2.75
CA ALA A 80 -4.71 -0.87 2.58
C ALA A 80 -5.92 -0.76 3.52
N ASP A 81 -6.66 -1.85 3.71
CA ASP A 81 -7.82 -1.88 4.61
C ASP A 81 -7.38 -1.89 6.09
N ALA A 82 -6.33 -2.66 6.43
CA ALA A 82 -5.88 -2.82 7.82
C ALA A 82 -5.03 -1.66 8.35
N LYS A 83 -4.28 -0.98 7.48
CA LYS A 83 -3.32 0.09 7.86
C LYS A 83 -3.69 1.45 7.29
N GLY A 84 -4.57 1.48 6.28
CA GLY A 84 -4.99 2.71 5.63
C GLY A 84 -5.93 3.52 6.50
N ARG A 85 -5.77 4.84 6.44
CA ARG A 85 -6.72 5.82 6.97
C ARG A 85 -7.26 6.63 5.81
N SER A 86 -8.56 6.95 5.83
CA SER A 86 -9.16 7.84 4.85
C SER A 86 -8.75 9.28 5.16
N LEU A 87 -7.93 9.90 4.31
CA LEU A 87 -7.60 11.32 4.40
C LEU A 87 -8.39 12.09 3.33
N PRO A 88 -8.92 13.29 3.65
CA PRO A 88 -9.56 14.14 2.66
C PRO A 88 -8.55 14.52 1.55
N ILE A 89 -9.00 14.50 0.31
CA ILE A 89 -8.20 14.91 -0.84
C ILE A 89 -8.10 16.44 -0.81
N GLY A 90 -6.88 16.98 -0.66
CA GLY A 90 -6.62 18.42 -0.81
C GLY A 90 -6.65 19.26 0.47
N GLU A 91 -6.52 18.66 1.66
CA GLU A 91 -6.39 19.42 2.91
C GLU A 91 -5.05 19.12 3.60
N GLU A 92 -4.03 19.92 3.27
CA GLU A 92 -2.71 19.95 3.92
C GLU A 92 -2.81 20.08 5.46
N ALA A 93 -3.93 20.61 5.99
CA ALA A 93 -4.16 20.82 7.42
C ALA A 93 -4.36 19.52 8.24
N ALA A 94 -4.67 18.38 7.62
CA ALA A 94 -4.79 17.10 8.33
C ALA A 94 -3.43 16.46 8.67
N LEU A 95 -2.33 16.93 8.07
CA LEU A 95 -0.97 16.43 8.32
C LEU A 95 -0.36 17.01 9.61
N GLU A 96 -0.88 18.11 10.13
CA GLU A 96 -0.39 18.74 11.38
C GLU A 96 -0.84 18.03 12.66
N HIS A 97 -1.88 17.18 12.60
CA HIS A 97 -2.39 16.43 13.76
C HIS A 97 -1.76 15.05 13.97
N TRP A 98 -0.85 14.61 13.09
CA TRP A 98 -0.17 13.30 13.20
C TRP A 98 1.28 13.42 13.76
N THR A 99 1.74 14.63 14.08
CA THR A 99 3.11 14.93 14.53
C THR A 99 3.24 15.25 16.02
N SER A 100 2.19 15.06 16.82
CA SER A 100 2.32 15.15 18.29
C SER A 100 2.51 13.77 18.91
N PRO A 101 3.42 13.62 19.90
CA PRO A 101 3.74 12.36 20.56
C PRO A 101 2.56 11.74 21.33
#